data_AF-A0A1V5N386-F1
#
_entry.id   AF-A0A1V5N386-F1
#
_cell.length_a   1.000
_cell.length_b   1.000
_cell.length_c   1.000
_cell.angle_alpha   90.00
_cell.angle_beta   90.00
_cell.angle_gamma   90.00
#
_symmetry.space_group_name_H-M   'P 1'
#
loop_
_entity.id
_entity.type
_entity.pdbx_description
1 polymer ?
#
loop_
_entity_poly.entity_id
_entity_poly.type
_entity_poly.pdbx_seq_one_letter_code
_entity_poly.pdbx_strand_id
1 'polypeptide(L)'
;MGIAKNLEELFFPGDNVPLYLDKTSETLRLIQQMRDEAHRFGITFHRKKRSQQATLSLFDEIPGIGEKTKTALLSTFKSMKRVKEASIEEIEAVVGPSKAQKISVFLQGEAPSTTK
;
A
#
# COMPACT_ATOMS: atom_id res chain seq x y z
N MET A 1 2.04 24.59 -9.35
CA MET A 1 3.22 24.59 -10.24
C MET A 1 3.07 23.40 -11.18
N GLY A 2 2.80 23.65 -12.46
CA GLY A 2 2.62 22.61 -13.48
C GLY A 2 3.85 22.58 -14.39
N ILE A 3 4.39 21.39 -14.65
CA ILE A 3 5.53 21.20 -15.55
C ILE A 3 4.95 20.73 -16.89
N ALA A 4 5.06 21.57 -17.92
CA ALA A 4 4.63 21.23 -19.28
C ALA A 4 5.54 20.16 -19.91
N LYS A 5 4.99 19.45 -20.88
CA LYS A 5 5.47 18.16 -21.40
C LYS A 5 6.76 18.24 -22.23
N ASN A 6 7.45 19.38 -22.30
CA ASN A 6 8.77 19.55 -22.90
C ASN A 6 9.63 20.42 -21.95
N LEU A 7 10.58 19.76 -21.27
CA LEU A 7 11.39 20.24 -20.14
C LEU A 7 12.48 21.24 -20.55
N GLU A 8 12.13 22.47 -20.88
CA GLU A 8 13.13 23.55 -21.10
C GLU A 8 12.78 24.88 -20.41
N GLU A 9 11.65 24.96 -19.69
CA GLU A 9 11.11 26.23 -19.18
C GLU A 9 10.71 26.14 -17.70
N LEU A 10 11.31 27.01 -16.86
CA LEU A 10 10.98 27.16 -15.45
C LEU A 10 10.12 28.42 -15.25
N PHE A 11 8.91 28.27 -14.71
CA PHE A 11 7.98 29.37 -14.45
C PHE A 11 7.96 29.73 -12.97
N PHE A 12 8.20 31.00 -12.65
CA PHE A 12 8.10 31.52 -11.29
C PHE A 12 6.67 32.00 -11.01
N PRO A 13 6.14 31.78 -9.79
CA PRO A 13 4.80 32.24 -9.44
C PRO A 13 4.76 33.77 -9.46
N GLY A 14 3.95 34.33 -10.38
CA GLY A 14 3.81 35.78 -10.58
C GLY A 14 4.52 36.34 -11.81
N ASP A 15 5.28 35.50 -12.52
CA ASP A 15 5.98 35.90 -13.74
C ASP A 15 5.60 34.99 -14.91
N ASN A 16 5.31 35.59 -16.06
CA ASN A 16 4.89 34.85 -17.27
C ASN A 16 6.09 34.50 -18.18
N VAL A 17 7.28 35.01 -17.86
CA VAL A 17 8.50 34.78 -18.65
C VAL A 17 9.19 33.50 -18.16
N PRO A 18 9.37 32.48 -19.02
CA PRO A 18 10.07 31.26 -18.65
C PRO A 18 11.59 31.49 -18.55
N LEU A 19 12.21 30.91 -17.52
CA LEU A 19 13.66 30.77 -17.46
C LEU A 19 14.08 29.50 -18.20
N TYR A 20 14.92 29.64 -19.21
CA TYR A 20 15.46 28.52 -19.97
C TYR A 20 16.65 27.88 -19.24
N LEU A 21 16.55 26.58 -18.95
CA LEU A 21 17.64 25.80 -18.36
C LEU A 21 18.37 25.01 -19.46
N ASP A 22 19.70 25.05 -19.44
CA ASP A 22 20.51 24.21 -20.31
C ASP A 22 20.26 22.72 -20.02
N LYS A 23 20.09 21.92 -21.08
CA LYS A 23 19.86 20.47 -21.04
C LYS A 23 20.96 19.71 -20.32
N THR A 24 22.17 20.26 -20.28
CA THR A 24 23.34 19.67 -19.63
C THR A 24 23.51 20.09 -18.16
N SER A 25 22.71 21.05 -17.69
CA SER A 25 22.82 21.59 -16.34
C SER A 25 22.45 20.57 -15.26
N GLU A 26 23.28 20.53 -14.21
CA GLU A 26 23.04 19.74 -13.01
C GLU A 26 21.74 20.14 -12.30
N THR A 27 21.35 21.41 -12.38
CA THR A 27 20.10 21.94 -11.83
C THR A 27 18.86 21.28 -12.46
N LEU A 28 18.88 21.06 -13.77
CA LEU A 28 17.77 20.40 -14.48
C LEU A 28 17.64 18.93 -14.07
N ARG A 29 18.77 18.24 -13.82
CA ARG A 29 18.76 16.85 -13.33
C ARG A 29 18.14 16.75 -11.94
N LEU A 30 18.47 17.67 -11.04
CA LEU A 30 17.90 17.69 -9.69
C LEU A 30 16.39 17.93 -9.69
N ILE A 31 15.90 18.87 -10.51
CA ILE A 31 14.46 19.16 -10.64
C ILE A 31 13.71 17.94 -11.20
N GLN A 32 14.29 17.25 -12.20
CA GLN A 32 13.72 16.02 -12.72
C GLN A 32 13.64 14.92 -11.66
N GLN A 33 14.72 14.73 -10.88
CA GLN A 33 14.74 13.76 -9.80
C GLN A 33 13.69 14.08 -8.73
N MET A 34 13.54 15.36 -8.34
CA MET A 34 12.49 15.78 -7.40
C MET A 34 11.08 15.52 -7.94
N ARG A 35 10.84 15.79 -9.23
CA ARG A 35 9.56 15.51 -9.88
C ARG A 35 9.27 14.00 -9.90
N ASP A 36 10.26 13.21 -10.28
CA ASP A 36 10.12 11.76 -10.39
C ASP A 36 9.88 11.14 -9.01
N GLU A 37 10.51 11.67 -7.96
CA GLU A 37 10.26 11.31 -6.56
C GLU A 37 8.86 11.73 -6.09
N ALA A 38 8.42 12.95 -6.41
CA ALA A 38 7.06 13.41 -6.09
C ALA A 38 6.00 12.55 -6.79
N HIS A 39 6.23 12.21 -8.06
CA HIS A 39 5.34 11.35 -8.85
C HIS A 39 5.34 9.91 -8.30
N ARG A 40 6.51 9.34 -7.99
CA ARG A 40 6.66 8.03 -7.35
C ARG A 40 5.93 7.99 -6.01
N PHE A 41 6.09 9.04 -5.19
CA PHE A 41 5.46 9.15 -3.89
C PHE A 41 3.93 9.20 -4.01
N GLY A 42 3.40 10.04 -4.91
CA GLY A 42 1.96 10.16 -5.16
C GLY A 42 1.32 8.85 -5.62
N ILE A 43 1.92 8.17 -6.61
CA ILE A 43 1.43 6.87 -7.10
C ILE A 43 1.49 5.81 -5.99
N THR A 44 2.60 5.76 -5.25
CA THR A 44 2.79 4.76 -4.20
C THR A 44 1.81 4.96 -3.04
N PHE A 45 1.53 6.22 -2.67
CA PHE A 45 0.56 6.56 -1.63
C PHE A 45 -0.86 6.10 -1.99
N HIS A 46 -1.33 6.42 -3.20
CA HIS A 46 -2.65 5.98 -3.65
C HIS A 46 -2.75 4.46 -3.82
N ARG A 47 -1.68 3.80 -4.31
CA ARG A 47 -1.61 2.33 -4.39
C ARG A 47 -1.69 1.68 -3.00
N LYS A 48 -1.00 2.25 -2.01
CA LYS A 48 -1.05 1.78 -0.62
C LYS A 48 -2.44 1.94 -0.01
N LYS A 49 -3.10 3.09 -0.22
CA LYS A 49 -4.47 3.33 0.25
C LYS A 49 -5.48 2.37 -0.38
N ARG A 50 -5.41 2.14 -1.70
CA ARG A 50 -6.26 1.17 -2.40
C ARG A 50 -6.03 -0.26 -1.90
N SER A 51 -4.77 -0.65 -1.71
CA SER A 51 -4.43 -1.99 -1.18
C SER A 51 -4.94 -2.20 0.25
N GLN A 52 -4.92 -1.16 1.10
CA GLN A 52 -5.50 -1.22 2.45
C GLN A 52 -7.01 -1.41 2.43
N GLN A 53 -7.73 -0.72 1.54
CA GLN A 53 -9.19 -0.91 1.41
C GLN A 53 -9.55 -2.30 0.90
N ALA A 54 -8.83 -2.83 -0.10
CA ALA A 54 -9.05 -4.19 -0.60
C ALA A 54 -8.70 -5.27 0.43
N THR A 55 -7.78 -4.99 1.36
CA THR A 55 -7.43 -5.96 2.41
C THR A 55 -8.43 -5.98 3.55
N LEU A 56 -9.15 -4.88 3.80
CA LEU A 56 -10.26 -4.87 4.76
C LEU A 56 -11.42 -5.76 4.31
N SER A 57 -11.83 -5.69 3.03
CA SER A 57 -12.97 -6.47 2.53
C SER A 57 -12.76 -7.99 2.60
N LEU A 58 -11.52 -8.46 2.38
CA LEU A 58 -11.22 -9.90 2.43
C LEU A 58 -11.35 -10.49 3.84
N PHE A 59 -11.08 -9.71 4.88
CA PHE A 59 -11.33 -10.18 6.25
C PHE A 59 -12.83 -10.21 6.57
N ASP A 60 -13.65 -9.39 5.91
CA ASP A 60 -15.11 -9.40 6.03
C ASP A 60 -15.75 -10.68 5.47
N GLU A 61 -15.08 -11.34 4.52
CA GLU A 61 -15.54 -12.60 3.95
C GLU A 61 -15.31 -13.81 4.87
N ILE A 62 -14.47 -13.69 5.91
CA ILE A 62 -14.17 -14.82 6.81
C ILE A 62 -15.29 -14.98 7.86
N PRO A 63 -16.08 -16.06 7.82
CA PRO A 63 -17.18 -16.25 8.76
C PRO A 63 -16.67 -16.40 10.20
N GLY A 64 -17.20 -15.57 11.11
CA GLY A 64 -16.85 -15.57 12.53
C GLY A 64 -15.63 -14.72 12.91
N ILE A 65 -15.06 -13.94 11.97
CA ILE A 65 -14.04 -12.92 12.26
C ILE A 65 -14.71 -11.54 12.33
N GLY A 66 -14.83 -11.00 13.55
CA GLY A 66 -15.33 -9.65 13.80
C GLY A 66 -14.25 -8.57 13.68
N GLU A 67 -14.66 -7.29 13.64
CA GLU A 67 -13.76 -6.15 13.48
C GLU A 67 -12.59 -6.12 14.47
N LYS A 68 -12.82 -6.47 15.74
CA LYS A 68 -11.76 -6.50 16.78
C LYS A 68 -10.58 -7.43 16.41
N THR A 69 -10.88 -8.54 15.75
CA THR A 69 -9.86 -9.51 15.34
C THR A 69 -9.12 -9.00 14.09
N LYS A 70 -9.82 -8.29 13.21
CA LYS A 70 -9.23 -7.66 12.01
C LYS A 70 -8.28 -6.54 12.38
N THR A 71 -8.71 -5.66 13.28
CA THR A 71 -7.88 -4.54 13.75
C THR A 71 -6.63 -5.06 14.46
N ALA A 72 -6.73 -6.11 15.28
CA ALA A 72 -5.58 -6.75 15.91
C ALA A 72 -4.58 -7.34 14.89
N LEU A 73 -5.08 -8.04 13.87
CA LEU A 73 -4.22 -8.59 12.81
C LEU A 73 -3.59 -7.49 11.95
N LEU A 74 -4.36 -6.46 11.60
CA LEU A 74 -3.85 -5.33 10.81
C LEU A 74 -2.89 -4.46 11.62
N SER A 75 -3.03 -4.34 12.94
CA SER A 75 -2.06 -3.61 13.77
C SER A 75 -0.70 -4.30 13.79
N THR A 76 -0.68 -5.64 13.84
CA THR A 76 0.55 -6.43 13.90
C THR A 76 1.18 -6.62 12.52
N PHE A 77 0.41 -7.14 11.57
CA PHE A 77 0.91 -7.55 10.25
C PHE A 77 0.81 -6.46 9.18
N LYS A 78 0.09 -5.36 9.43
CA LYS A 78 -0.06 -4.18 8.55
C LYS A 78 -0.76 -4.42 7.20
N SER A 79 -0.90 -5.66 6.74
CA SER A 79 -1.53 -6.03 5.46
C SER A 79 -1.94 -7.49 5.44
N MET A 80 -3.00 -7.84 4.70
CA MET A 80 -3.41 -9.25 4.51
C MET A 80 -2.28 -10.08 3.90
N LYS A 81 -1.54 -9.55 2.91
CA LYS A 81 -0.43 -10.29 2.29
C LYS A 81 0.56 -10.83 3.33
N ARG A 82 0.90 -10.02 4.33
CA ARG A 82 1.75 -10.44 5.45
C ARG A 82 1.09 -11.44 6.37
N VAL A 83 -0.23 -11.35 6.58
CA VAL A 83 -0.98 -12.38 7.32
C VAL A 83 -0.98 -13.72 6.57
N LYS A 84 -1.02 -13.70 5.23
CA LYS A 84 -0.91 -14.91 4.40
C LYS A 84 0.49 -15.54 4.44
N GLU A 85 1.52 -14.72 4.61
CA GLU A 85 2.92 -15.17 4.72
C GLU A 85 3.32 -15.53 6.16
N ALA A 86 2.53 -15.11 7.16
CA ALA A 86 2.78 -15.37 8.57
C ALA A 86 2.56 -16.84 8.94
N SER A 87 3.29 -17.31 9.95
CA SER A 87 3.07 -18.68 10.46
C SER A 87 1.78 -18.76 11.27
N ILE A 88 1.24 -19.97 11.43
CA ILE A 88 0.02 -20.16 12.23
C ILE A 88 0.24 -19.72 13.68
N GLU A 89 1.44 -19.95 14.23
CA GLU A 89 1.85 -19.59 15.59
C GLU A 89 1.81 -18.07 15.80
N GLU A 90 2.27 -17.28 14.82
CA GLU A 90 2.23 -15.83 14.87
C GLU A 90 0.79 -15.29 14.85
N ILE A 91 -0.09 -15.94 14.08
CA ILE A 91 -1.52 -15.58 14.03
C ILE A 91 -2.19 -15.97 15.36
N GLU A 92 -1.89 -17.15 15.88
CA GLU A 92 -2.38 -17.64 17.18
C GLU A 92 -2.03 -16.70 18.33
N ALA A 93 -0.80 -16.19 18.36
CA ALA A 93 -0.37 -15.23 19.37
C ALA A 93 -1.21 -13.95 19.42
N VAL A 94 -1.84 -13.56 18.29
CA VAL A 94 -2.64 -12.33 18.20
C VAL A 94 -4.13 -12.58 18.48
N VAL A 95 -4.70 -13.68 17.97
CA VAL A 95 -6.15 -13.89 17.95
C VAL A 95 -6.64 -15.15 18.68
N GLY A 96 -5.70 -15.99 19.14
CA GLY A 96 -5.96 -17.27 19.77
C GLY A 96 -6.16 -18.43 18.77
N PRO A 97 -6.05 -19.68 19.25
CA PRO A 97 -5.99 -20.89 18.41
C PRO A 97 -7.23 -21.08 17.52
N SER A 98 -8.43 -20.94 18.09
CA SER A 98 -9.68 -21.16 17.36
C SER A 98 -9.86 -20.21 16.16
N LYS A 99 -9.44 -18.95 16.28
CA LYS A 99 -9.58 -17.96 15.20
C LYS A 99 -8.44 -18.08 14.19
N ALA A 100 -7.24 -18.37 14.65
CA ALA A 100 -6.08 -18.56 13.77
C ALA A 100 -6.29 -19.72 12.80
N GLN A 101 -6.85 -20.85 13.28
CA GLN A 101 -7.18 -21.98 12.43
C GLN A 101 -8.12 -21.59 11.27
N LYS A 102 -9.20 -20.87 11.57
CA LYS A 102 -10.19 -20.42 10.56
C LYS A 102 -9.56 -19.51 9.52
N ILE A 103 -8.71 -18.59 9.95
CA ILE A 103 -8.01 -17.66 9.05
C ILE A 103 -7.02 -18.43 8.17
N SER A 104 -6.22 -19.32 8.76
CA SER A 104 -5.24 -20.13 8.02
C SER A 104 -5.91 -20.97 6.93
N VAL A 105 -6.99 -21.68 7.28
CA VAL A 105 -7.80 -22.50 6.37
C VAL A 105 -8.37 -21.65 5.22
N PHE A 106 -8.99 -20.50 5.55
CA PHE A 106 -9.54 -19.59 4.55
C PHE A 106 -8.46 -19.04 3.59
N LEU A 107 -7.26 -18.72 4.10
CA LEU A 107 -6.17 -18.16 3.31
C LEU A 107 -5.42 -19.19 2.45
N GLN A 108 -5.41 -20.45 2.87
CA GLN A 108 -4.82 -21.58 2.13
C GLN A 108 -5.75 -22.14 1.05
N GLY A 109 -7.05 -21.78 1.08
CA GLY A 109 -8.02 -22.20 0.07
C GLY A 109 -8.53 -23.63 0.23
N GLU A 110 -8.21 -24.29 1.34
CA GLU A 110 -8.88 -25.52 1.73
C GLU A 110 -10.23 -25.15 2.35
N ALA A 111 -11.32 -25.47 1.63
CA ALA A 111 -12.64 -25.51 2.24
C ALA A 111 -12.57 -26.40 3.50
N PRO A 112 -13.28 -26.05 4.59
CA PRO A 112 -13.20 -26.81 5.82
C PRO A 112 -13.62 -28.25 5.52
N SER A 113 -12.69 -29.20 5.65
CA SER A 113 -13.00 -30.60 5.82
C SER A 113 -13.72 -30.75 7.16
N THR A 114 -15.03 -30.51 7.12
CA THR A 114 -15.96 -31.04 8.11
C THR A 114 -15.84 -32.55 8.08
N THR A 115 -15.01 -33.11 8.95
CA THR A 115 -15.09 -34.52 9.33
C THR A 115 -15.52 -34.58 10.77
N LYS A 116 -16.82 -34.85 10.97
CA LYS A 116 -17.34 -35.52 12.15
C LYS A 116 -18.14 -36.72 11.68
#